data_AF-A0AAD9DVS0-F1
#
_entry.id   AF-A0AAD9DVS0-F1
#
_cell.length_a   1.000
_cell.length_b   1.000
_cell.length_c   1.000
_cell.angle_alpha   90.00
_cell.angle_beta   90.00
_cell.angle_gamma   90.00
#
_symmetry.space_group_name_H-M   'P 1'
#
loop_
_entity.id
_entity.type
_entity.pdbx_description
1 polymer ?
#
loop_
_entity_poly.entity_id
_entity_poly.type
_entity_poly.pdbx_seq_one_letter_code
_entity_poly.pdbx_strand_id
1 'polypeptide(L)'
;MSSTKEILQMDLYGLLGVEGTATEKEIKKAYRQRALSCHPDKNPDNPKAAELFHQLSQALEVLTDAAARAAYDKVCAAKKQAEERTRRLDDKRKKIKLDLEARERQAEAEAQKTEEFRITRTLEEEIARLREEGSRQLQEEQRLIREQIQREREGRLQTHSTHADEYTCLTWSRQVVLTGQQASHCSVRPTKLSLQGVTYTSSSPQGNRNVTPKLKLKWKCKKEDDNNGGYSREFLQRLLQKYGDILNVVVSSKKKGSAVVEFATVRAAELACKNECGLTGNPLKIVWLEGQPEAAAPTMANHNTAGKFTPLQYSLSSERDYESLVLMRMRQAAERQRLIEQMQREDEEETVKT
;
A
#
# COMPACT_ATOMS: atom_id res chain seq x y z
N MET A 1 39.02 -15.37 25.23
CA MET A 1 37.78 -15.96 24.68
C MET A 1 37.54 -15.64 23.20
N SER A 2 38.30 -14.76 22.53
CA SER A 2 38.14 -14.51 21.06
C SER A 2 38.59 -15.73 20.23
N SER A 3 39.79 -16.25 20.53
CA SER A 3 40.41 -17.34 19.76
C SER A 3 39.58 -18.63 19.71
N THR A 4 38.88 -19.00 20.79
CA THR A 4 38.02 -20.20 20.78
C THR A 4 36.78 -20.08 19.90
N LYS A 5 36.26 -18.86 19.71
CA LYS A 5 35.10 -18.61 18.84
C LYS A 5 35.50 -18.65 17.36
N GLU A 6 36.68 -18.12 17.04
CA GLU A 6 37.25 -18.16 15.68
C GLU A 6 37.48 -19.60 15.21
N ILE A 7 38.02 -20.47 16.08
CA ILE A 7 38.24 -21.89 15.79
C ILE A 7 36.94 -22.64 15.46
N LEU A 8 35.84 -22.36 16.17
CA LEU A 8 34.52 -22.97 15.90
C LEU A 8 33.88 -22.46 14.60
N GLN A 9 34.32 -21.31 14.10
CA GLN A 9 33.79 -20.71 12.87
C GLN A 9 34.57 -21.17 11.63
N MET A 10 35.84 -21.57 11.79
CA MET A 10 36.72 -22.06 10.74
C MET A 10 36.52 -23.54 10.41
N ASP A 11 36.85 -23.92 9.18
CA ASP A 11 36.89 -25.32 8.74
C ASP A 11 38.27 -25.94 9.04
N LEU A 12 38.37 -26.66 10.16
CA LEU A 12 39.63 -27.25 10.62
C LEU A 12 40.09 -28.41 9.72
N TYR A 13 39.14 -29.17 9.17
CA TYR A 13 39.43 -30.29 8.28
C TYR A 13 39.92 -29.78 6.91
N GLY A 14 39.25 -28.77 6.36
CA GLY A 14 39.70 -28.07 5.14
C GLY A 14 41.06 -27.40 5.31
N LEU A 15 41.33 -26.83 6.49
CA LEU A 15 42.63 -26.21 6.82
C LEU A 15 43.77 -27.22 6.93
N LEU A 16 43.50 -28.50 7.18
CA LEU A 16 44.50 -29.58 7.10
C LEU A 16 44.48 -30.33 5.76
N GLY A 17 43.40 -30.18 4.99
CA GLY A 17 43.22 -30.84 3.69
C GLY A 17 42.86 -32.31 3.85
N VAL A 18 42.19 -32.64 4.95
CA VAL A 18 41.74 -33.99 5.29
C VAL A 18 40.22 -34.05 5.30
N GLU A 19 39.66 -35.24 5.13
CA GLU A 19 38.23 -35.46 5.26
C GLU A 19 37.82 -35.48 6.75
N GLY A 20 36.56 -35.15 7.06
CA GLY A 20 36.03 -35.23 8.43
C GLY A 20 36.07 -36.63 9.04
N THR A 21 36.18 -37.67 8.21
CA THR A 21 36.31 -39.08 8.59
C THR A 21 37.76 -39.51 8.86
N ALA A 22 38.74 -38.62 8.67
CA ALA A 22 40.16 -38.94 8.79
C ALA A 22 40.55 -39.39 10.21
N THR A 23 41.45 -40.37 10.25
CA THR A 23 42.04 -40.90 11.49
C THR A 23 43.04 -39.90 12.08
N GLU A 24 43.28 -39.99 13.39
CA GLU A 24 44.25 -39.13 14.08
C GLU A 24 45.67 -39.22 13.46
N LYS A 25 46.05 -40.39 12.95
CA LYS A 25 47.34 -40.61 12.26
C LYS A 25 47.43 -39.80 10.97
N GLU A 26 46.35 -39.76 10.19
CA GLU A 26 46.27 -38.99 8.94
C GLU A 26 46.27 -37.49 9.22
N ILE A 27 45.56 -37.05 10.26
CA ILE A 27 45.54 -35.65 10.71
C ILE A 27 46.94 -35.20 11.10
N LYS A 28 47.66 -35.97 11.94
CA LYS A 28 49.04 -35.68 12.30
C LYS A 28 49.99 -35.68 11.10
N LYS A 29 49.77 -36.56 10.12
CA LYS A 29 50.58 -36.63 8.89
C LYS A 29 50.35 -35.39 8.02
N ALA A 30 49.11 -35.01 7.80
CA ALA A 30 48.73 -33.83 7.01
C ALA A 30 49.24 -32.53 7.65
N TYR A 31 49.13 -32.42 8.98
CA TYR A 31 49.71 -31.31 9.74
C TYR A 31 51.22 -31.18 9.48
N ARG A 32 51.99 -32.26 9.60
CA ARG A 32 53.45 -32.21 9.36
C ARG A 32 53.77 -31.75 7.94
N GLN A 33 53.02 -32.20 6.94
CA GLN A 33 53.23 -31.79 5.55
C GLN A 33 52.93 -30.30 5.35
N ARG A 34 51.79 -29.80 5.86
CA ARG A 34 51.43 -28.38 5.73
C ARG A 34 52.31 -27.46 6.57
N ALA A 35 52.69 -27.88 7.78
CA ALA A 35 53.57 -27.13 8.67
C ALA A 35 54.95 -26.90 8.05
N LEU A 36 55.49 -27.88 7.29
CA LEU A 36 56.75 -27.72 6.57
C LEU A 36 56.65 -26.68 5.44
N SER A 37 55.52 -26.65 4.73
CA SER A 37 55.28 -25.67 3.66
C SER A 37 55.09 -24.25 4.21
N CYS A 38 54.42 -24.10 5.34
CA CYS A 38 54.09 -22.81 5.94
C CYS A 38 55.03 -22.39 7.07
N HIS A 39 56.19 -23.04 7.22
CA HIS A 39 57.10 -22.74 8.33
C HIS A 39 57.65 -21.30 8.21
N PRO A 40 57.64 -20.49 9.29
CA PRO A 40 58.07 -19.09 9.24
C PRO A 40 59.56 -18.93 8.87
N ASP A 41 60.41 -19.86 9.31
CA ASP A 41 61.86 -19.86 8.96
C ASP A 41 62.13 -20.09 7.47
N LYS A 42 61.27 -20.87 6.79
CA LYS A 42 61.39 -21.14 5.34
C LYS A 42 60.73 -20.06 4.49
N ASN A 43 59.88 -19.24 5.10
CA ASN A 43 59.09 -18.21 4.43
C ASN A 43 59.18 -16.87 5.19
N PRO A 44 60.39 -16.31 5.40
CA PRO A 44 60.57 -15.08 6.17
C PRO A 44 59.87 -13.87 5.55
N ASP A 45 59.67 -13.88 4.23
CA ASP A 45 59.07 -12.77 3.47
C ASP A 45 57.53 -12.76 3.50
N ASN A 46 56.88 -13.82 4.02
CA ASN A 46 55.42 -13.95 4.00
C ASN A 46 54.80 -13.93 5.41
N PRO A 47 54.21 -12.80 5.86
CA PRO A 47 53.59 -12.72 7.18
C PRO A 47 52.37 -13.65 7.33
N LYS A 48 51.71 -14.03 6.21
CA LYS A 48 50.59 -14.99 6.25
C LYS A 48 51.04 -16.41 6.55
N ALA A 49 52.31 -16.76 6.31
CA ALA A 49 52.82 -18.09 6.62
C ALA A 49 52.80 -18.34 8.13
N ALA A 50 53.18 -17.34 8.93
CA ALA A 50 53.13 -17.41 10.40
C ALA A 50 51.68 -17.56 10.92
N GLU A 51 50.74 -16.81 10.36
CA GLU A 51 49.32 -16.92 10.73
C GLU A 51 48.74 -18.30 10.39
N LEU A 52 48.97 -18.79 9.17
CA LEU A 52 48.53 -20.13 8.73
C LEU A 52 49.16 -21.23 9.59
N PHE A 53 50.43 -21.10 9.95
CA PHE A 53 51.11 -22.05 10.83
C PHE A 53 50.46 -22.08 12.22
N HIS A 54 50.09 -20.91 12.76
CA HIS A 54 49.37 -20.80 14.02
C HIS A 54 47.99 -21.45 13.95
N GLN A 55 47.22 -21.18 12.88
CA GLN A 55 45.91 -21.79 12.66
C GLN A 55 46.01 -23.32 12.49
N LEU A 56 47.03 -23.83 11.77
CA LEU A 56 47.30 -25.26 11.64
C LEU A 56 47.60 -25.91 13.00
N SER A 57 48.33 -25.21 13.87
CA SER A 57 48.65 -25.68 15.22
C SER A 57 47.39 -25.79 16.08
N GLN A 58 46.52 -24.77 16.04
CA GLN A 58 45.22 -24.78 16.73
C GLN A 58 44.31 -25.90 16.20
N ALA A 59 44.27 -26.11 14.89
CA ALA A 59 43.48 -27.18 14.27
C ALA A 59 43.96 -28.56 14.74
N LEU A 60 45.28 -28.76 14.83
CA LEU A 60 45.83 -30.01 15.35
C LEU A 60 45.43 -30.24 16.82
N GLU A 61 45.53 -29.22 17.66
CA GLU A 61 45.16 -29.32 19.08
C GLU A 61 43.71 -29.78 19.26
N VAL A 62 42.77 -29.19 18.54
CA VAL A 62 41.35 -29.54 18.62
C VAL A 62 41.04 -30.92 18.02
N LEU A 63 41.68 -31.28 16.90
CA LEU A 63 41.38 -32.53 16.20
C LEU A 63 42.10 -33.76 16.78
N THR A 64 43.12 -33.55 17.61
CA THR A 64 43.82 -34.64 18.33
C THR A 64 43.17 -35.00 19.65
N ASP A 65 42.57 -34.04 20.36
CA ASP A 65 41.76 -34.35 21.54
C ASP A 65 40.38 -34.89 21.15
N ALA A 66 40.05 -36.09 21.63
CA ALA A 66 38.80 -36.77 21.30
C ALA A 66 37.56 -35.99 21.78
N ALA A 67 37.65 -35.33 22.95
CA ALA A 67 36.54 -34.55 23.49
C ALA A 67 36.33 -33.25 22.71
N ALA A 68 37.40 -32.51 22.41
CA ALA A 68 37.36 -31.29 21.61
C ALA A 68 36.88 -31.56 20.18
N ARG A 69 37.37 -32.62 19.52
CA ARG A 69 36.91 -33.03 18.18
C ARG A 69 35.41 -33.33 18.18
N ALA A 70 34.94 -34.11 19.14
CA ALA A 70 33.51 -34.41 19.25
C ALA A 70 32.65 -33.17 19.50
N ALA A 71 33.15 -32.18 20.26
CA ALA A 71 32.46 -30.92 20.46
C ALA A 71 32.41 -30.08 19.17
N TYR A 72 33.53 -29.98 18.45
CA TYR A 72 33.61 -29.30 17.15
C TYR A 72 32.65 -29.91 16.13
N ASP A 73 32.68 -31.24 15.97
CA ASP A 73 31.82 -31.96 15.03
C ASP A 73 30.33 -31.74 15.33
N LYS A 74 29.94 -31.69 16.62
CA LYS A 74 28.56 -31.35 17.03
C LYS A 74 28.16 -29.95 16.62
N VAL A 75 29.04 -28.96 16.79
CA VAL A 75 28.77 -27.57 16.39
C VAL A 75 28.63 -27.47 14.87
N CYS A 76 29.52 -28.12 14.11
CA CYS A 76 29.45 -28.17 12.66
C CYS A 76 28.15 -28.84 12.17
N ALA A 77 27.76 -29.95 12.77
CA ALA A 77 26.51 -30.64 12.45
C ALA A 77 25.29 -29.76 12.76
N ALA A 78 25.26 -29.11 13.93
CA ALA A 78 24.19 -28.20 14.31
C ALA A 78 24.07 -26.99 13.37
N LYS A 79 25.21 -26.41 12.95
CA LYS A 79 25.26 -25.31 11.98
C LYS A 79 24.67 -25.74 10.63
N LYS A 80 25.11 -26.90 10.11
CA LYS A 80 24.58 -27.46 8.85
C LYS A 80 23.08 -27.72 8.92
N GLN A 81 22.58 -28.26 10.03
CA GLN A 81 21.14 -28.48 10.24
C GLN A 81 20.36 -27.16 10.33
N ALA A 82 20.91 -26.14 10.97
CA ALA A 82 20.27 -24.82 11.07
C ALA A 82 20.21 -24.11 9.70
N GLU A 83 21.27 -24.19 8.92
CA GLU A 83 21.33 -23.68 7.54
C GLU A 83 20.29 -24.40 6.66
N GLU A 84 20.20 -25.73 6.75
CA GLU A 84 19.21 -26.50 6.00
C GLU A 84 17.77 -26.15 6.39
N ARG A 85 17.50 -25.98 7.70
CA ARG A 85 16.18 -25.54 8.18
C ARG A 85 15.82 -24.16 7.61
N THR A 86 16.77 -23.24 7.61
CA THR A 86 16.58 -21.89 7.08
C THR A 86 16.32 -21.93 5.58
N ARG A 87 17.15 -22.65 4.83
CA ARG A 87 16.97 -22.88 3.39
C ARG A 87 15.60 -23.46 3.06
N ARG A 88 15.15 -24.49 3.79
CA ARG A 88 13.82 -25.09 3.61
C ARG A 88 12.68 -24.07 3.85
N LEU A 89 12.82 -23.18 4.83
CA LEU A 89 11.84 -22.13 5.07
C LEU A 89 11.84 -21.09 3.95
N ASP A 90 13.00 -20.72 3.43
CA ASP A 90 13.13 -19.75 2.34
C ASP A 90 12.62 -20.32 1.01
N ASP A 91 12.87 -21.60 0.72
CA ASP A 91 12.28 -22.29 -0.43
C ASP A 91 10.75 -22.31 -0.35
N LYS A 92 10.18 -22.57 0.84
CA LYS A 92 8.74 -22.49 1.09
C LYS A 92 8.20 -21.08 0.87
N ARG A 93 8.86 -20.06 1.41
CA ARG A 93 8.48 -18.64 1.23
C ARG A 93 8.51 -18.26 -0.25
N LYS A 94 9.56 -18.64 -0.98
CA LYS A 94 9.69 -18.40 -2.42
C LYS A 94 8.56 -19.05 -3.20
N LYS A 95 8.20 -20.30 -2.86
CA LYS A 95 7.08 -21.00 -3.50
C LYS A 95 5.75 -20.28 -3.26
N ILE A 96 5.47 -19.86 -2.02
CA ILE A 96 4.25 -19.11 -1.69
C ILE A 96 4.20 -17.79 -2.45
N LYS A 97 5.33 -17.05 -2.49
CA LYS A 97 5.42 -15.80 -3.24
C LYS A 97 5.10 -15.99 -4.72
N LEU A 98 5.72 -16.97 -5.37
CA LEU A 98 5.48 -17.26 -6.78
C LEU A 98 4.03 -17.68 -7.07
N ASP A 99 3.41 -18.47 -6.18
CA ASP A 99 2.00 -18.86 -6.29
C ASP A 99 1.06 -17.65 -6.16
N LEU A 100 1.33 -16.74 -5.22
CA LEU A 100 0.58 -15.49 -5.06
C LEU A 100 0.73 -14.57 -6.28
N GLU A 101 1.96 -14.32 -6.74
CA GLU A 101 2.23 -13.50 -7.93
C GLU A 101 1.58 -14.10 -9.19
N ALA A 102 1.54 -15.43 -9.30
CA ALA A 102 0.86 -16.08 -10.41
C ALA A 102 -0.66 -15.86 -10.38
N ARG A 103 -1.28 -15.95 -9.19
CA ARG A 103 -2.72 -15.67 -9.03
C ARG A 103 -3.06 -14.21 -9.29
N GLU A 104 -2.24 -13.29 -8.77
CA GLU A 104 -2.42 -11.85 -9.00
C GLU A 104 -2.33 -11.53 -10.50
N ARG A 105 -1.30 -12.04 -11.20
CA ARG A 105 -1.16 -11.87 -12.65
C ARG A 105 -2.35 -12.45 -13.42
N GLN A 106 -2.87 -13.61 -13.00
CA GLN A 106 -4.05 -14.20 -13.64
C GLN A 106 -5.30 -13.33 -13.46
N ALA A 107 -5.54 -12.84 -12.24
CA ALA A 107 -6.66 -11.95 -11.95
C ALA A 107 -6.55 -10.62 -12.70
N GLU A 108 -5.36 -10.02 -12.75
CA GLU A 108 -5.10 -8.81 -13.54
C GLU A 108 -5.32 -9.03 -15.03
N ALA A 109 -4.83 -10.14 -15.59
CA ALA A 109 -5.03 -10.48 -16.99
C ALA A 109 -6.51 -10.71 -17.31
N GLU A 110 -7.27 -11.33 -16.41
CA GLU A 110 -8.72 -11.50 -16.56
C GLU A 110 -9.45 -10.16 -16.49
N ALA A 111 -9.10 -9.30 -15.53
CA ALA A 111 -9.65 -7.95 -15.44
C ALA A 111 -9.36 -7.13 -16.70
N GLN A 112 -8.12 -7.16 -17.20
CA GLN A 112 -7.73 -6.49 -18.44
C GLN A 112 -8.52 -7.01 -19.64
N LYS A 113 -8.69 -8.33 -19.78
CA LYS A 113 -9.52 -8.91 -20.85
C LYS A 113 -10.97 -8.46 -20.75
N THR A 114 -11.55 -8.42 -19.55
CA THR A 114 -12.93 -7.95 -19.38
C THR A 114 -13.09 -6.48 -19.75
N GLU A 115 -12.11 -5.65 -19.39
CA GLU A 115 -12.13 -4.23 -19.72
C GLU A 115 -11.91 -4.00 -21.22
N GLU A 116 -10.96 -4.71 -21.83
CA GLU A 116 -10.74 -4.70 -23.27
C GLU A 116 -12.02 -5.08 -24.01
N PHE A 117 -12.69 -6.17 -23.59
CA PHE A 117 -13.96 -6.57 -24.18
C PHE A 117 -15.05 -5.50 -24.05
N ARG A 118 -15.14 -4.82 -22.90
CA ARG A 118 -16.08 -3.71 -22.70
C ARG A 118 -15.75 -2.55 -23.64
N ILE A 119 -14.49 -2.16 -23.74
CA ILE A 119 -14.03 -1.08 -24.61
C ILE A 119 -14.34 -1.43 -26.07
N THR A 120 -13.96 -2.63 -26.53
CA THR A 120 -14.24 -3.09 -27.90
C THR A 120 -15.72 -3.02 -28.20
N ARG A 121 -16.57 -3.54 -27.31
CA ARG A 121 -18.02 -3.48 -27.49
C ARG A 121 -18.54 -2.04 -27.61
N THR A 122 -18.10 -1.14 -26.74
CA THR A 122 -18.52 0.27 -26.80
C THR A 122 -18.07 0.96 -28.08
N LEU A 123 -16.87 0.65 -28.58
CA LEU A 123 -16.37 1.17 -29.84
C LEU A 123 -17.17 0.62 -31.04
N GLU A 124 -17.52 -0.66 -31.03
CA GLU A 124 -18.35 -1.27 -32.06
C GLU A 124 -19.75 -0.64 -32.11
N GLU A 125 -20.37 -0.41 -30.94
CA GLU A 125 -21.66 0.28 -30.81
C GLU A 125 -21.57 1.72 -31.38
N GLU A 126 -20.50 2.45 -31.08
CA GLU A 126 -20.28 3.81 -31.59
C GLU A 126 -20.05 3.83 -33.11
N ILE A 127 -19.25 2.91 -33.65
CA ILE A 127 -19.02 2.76 -35.09
C ILE A 127 -20.34 2.45 -35.81
N ALA A 128 -21.17 1.56 -35.24
CA ALA A 128 -22.47 1.24 -35.79
C ALA A 128 -23.38 2.47 -35.82
N ARG A 129 -23.41 3.26 -34.73
CA ARG A 129 -24.18 4.51 -34.65
C ARG A 129 -23.75 5.50 -35.73
N LEU A 130 -22.45 5.74 -35.87
CA LEU A 130 -21.91 6.66 -36.88
C LEU A 130 -22.22 6.21 -38.32
N ARG A 131 -22.15 4.91 -38.59
CA ARG A 131 -22.54 4.35 -39.90
C ARG A 131 -24.02 4.56 -40.20
N GLU A 132 -24.88 4.35 -39.21
CA GLU A 132 -26.31 4.56 -39.36
C GLU A 132 -26.65 6.05 -39.56
N GLU A 133 -26.06 6.94 -38.77
CA GLU A 133 -26.19 8.40 -38.91
C GLU A 133 -25.75 8.86 -40.30
N GLY A 134 -24.59 8.41 -40.78
CA GLY A 134 -24.10 8.72 -42.13
C GLY A 134 -25.04 8.19 -43.24
N SER A 135 -25.61 6.99 -43.06
CA SER A 135 -26.58 6.43 -44.01
C SER A 135 -27.88 7.24 -44.06
N ARG A 136 -28.37 7.71 -42.90
CA ARG A 136 -29.58 8.55 -42.82
C ARG A 136 -29.38 9.89 -43.52
N GLN A 137 -28.24 10.55 -43.29
CA GLN A 137 -27.91 11.82 -43.96
C GLN A 137 -27.90 11.66 -45.48
N LEU A 138 -27.25 10.61 -45.99
CA LEU A 138 -27.23 10.32 -47.43
C LEU A 138 -28.64 10.07 -47.99
N GLN A 139 -29.50 9.35 -47.26
CA GLN A 139 -30.89 9.12 -47.67
C GLN A 139 -31.71 10.41 -47.68
N GLU A 140 -31.54 11.27 -46.68
CA GLU A 140 -32.19 12.58 -46.62
C GLU A 140 -31.75 13.49 -47.78
N GLU A 141 -30.45 13.56 -48.06
CA GLU A 141 -29.93 14.29 -49.22
C GLU A 141 -30.48 13.75 -50.54
N GLN A 142 -30.46 12.42 -50.74
CA GLN A 142 -31.03 11.79 -51.93
C GLN A 142 -32.53 12.10 -52.06
N ARG A 143 -33.27 12.13 -50.95
CA ARG A 143 -34.70 12.47 -50.94
C ARG A 143 -34.93 13.92 -51.36
N LEU A 144 -34.19 14.87 -50.79
CA LEU A 144 -34.29 16.29 -51.14
C LEU A 144 -33.94 16.51 -52.61
N ILE A 145 -32.89 15.87 -53.13
CA ILE A 145 -32.52 15.91 -54.55
C ILE A 145 -33.66 15.39 -55.42
N ARG A 146 -34.28 14.25 -55.06
CA ARG A 146 -35.43 13.70 -55.79
C ARG A 146 -36.63 14.64 -55.78
N GLU A 147 -36.95 15.23 -54.63
CA GLU A 147 -38.04 16.21 -54.49
C GLU A 147 -37.77 17.50 -55.31
N GLN A 148 -36.52 17.97 -55.36
CA GLN A 148 -36.08 19.10 -56.19
C GLN A 148 -36.31 18.80 -57.67
N ILE A 149 -35.86 17.64 -58.16
CA ILE A 149 -36.05 17.20 -59.55
C ILE A 149 -37.54 17.11 -59.88
N GLN A 150 -38.36 16.58 -58.97
CA GLN A 150 -39.80 16.46 -59.14
C GLN A 150 -40.46 17.85 -59.29
N ARG A 151 -40.14 18.80 -58.40
CA ARG A 151 -40.64 20.19 -58.48
C ARG A 151 -40.20 20.90 -59.75
N GLU A 152 -38.96 20.72 -60.19
CA GLU A 152 -38.47 21.31 -61.43
C GLU A 152 -39.22 20.73 -62.65
N ARG A 153 -39.49 19.43 -62.66
CA ARG A 153 -40.30 18.77 -63.70
C ARG A 153 -41.75 19.25 -63.70
N GLU A 154 -42.38 19.36 -62.53
CA GLU A 154 -43.75 19.88 -62.37
C GLU A 154 -43.84 21.35 -62.81
N GLY A 155 -42.90 22.19 -62.38
CA GLY A 155 -42.79 23.58 -62.82
C GLY A 155 -42.63 23.69 -64.34
N ARG A 156 -41.81 22.82 -64.95
CA ARG A 156 -41.65 22.76 -66.41
C ARG A 156 -42.93 22.32 -67.12
N LEU A 157 -43.66 21.34 -66.58
CA LEU A 157 -44.98 20.93 -67.07
C LEU A 157 -46.02 22.05 -66.94
N GLN A 158 -46.01 22.80 -65.83
CA GLN A 158 -46.85 23.99 -65.64
C GLN A 158 -46.55 25.08 -66.68
N THR A 159 -45.27 25.35 -66.97
CA THR A 159 -44.89 26.33 -68.03
C THR A 159 -45.31 25.89 -69.44
N HIS A 160 -45.31 24.57 -69.71
CA HIS A 160 -45.83 24.02 -70.95
C HIS A 160 -47.37 24.04 -71.02
N SER A 161 -48.08 23.99 -69.90
CA SER A 161 -49.54 24.17 -69.82
C SER A 161 -49.96 25.64 -70.00
N THR A 162 -49.20 26.60 -69.45
CA THR A 162 -49.48 28.05 -69.64
C THR A 162 -49.21 28.55 -71.06
N HIS A 163 -48.60 27.74 -71.92
CA HIS A 163 -48.47 28.02 -73.36
C HIS A 163 -49.52 27.26 -74.20
N ALA A 164 -50.31 26.39 -73.58
CA ALA A 164 -51.43 25.68 -74.21
C ALA A 164 -52.81 26.24 -73.81
N ASP A 165 -52.86 27.23 -72.91
CA ASP A 165 -54.08 27.92 -72.47
C ASP A 165 -54.13 29.40 -72.91
N GLU A 166 -53.63 29.72 -74.10
CA GLU A 166 -53.98 30.95 -74.80
C GLU A 166 -55.24 30.77 -75.68
N TYR A 167 -56.07 29.76 -75.42
CA TYR A 167 -57.43 29.65 -75.97
C TYR A 167 -58.32 28.81 -75.06
N THR A 168 -58.65 29.28 -73.84
CA THR A 168 -60.01 29.12 -73.30
C THR A 168 -60.24 29.90 -72.00
N CYS A 169 -61.43 30.50 -71.94
CA CYS A 169 -62.19 30.89 -70.74
C CYS A 169 -62.07 32.34 -70.26
N LEU A 170 -62.76 33.19 -71.01
CA LEU A 170 -63.48 34.35 -70.52
C LEU A 170 -64.42 33.98 -69.35
N THR A 171 -64.53 34.92 -68.40
CA THR A 171 -65.59 35.10 -67.40
C THR A 171 -65.73 34.04 -66.31
N TRP A 172 -65.48 34.44 -65.06
CA TRP A 172 -66.57 34.72 -64.10
C TRP A 172 -66.03 35.42 -62.85
N SER A 173 -66.73 36.49 -62.48
CA SER A 173 -66.46 37.33 -61.32
C SER A 173 -67.13 36.80 -60.06
N ARG A 174 -66.48 37.07 -58.92
CA ARG A 174 -67.09 37.39 -57.61
C ARG A 174 -67.71 36.23 -56.80
N GLN A 175 -67.09 35.91 -55.66
CA GLN A 175 -67.72 36.08 -54.34
C GLN A 175 -66.65 35.97 -53.24
N VAL A 176 -66.54 37.01 -52.42
CA VAL A 176 -65.87 36.98 -51.11
C VAL A 176 -66.96 36.76 -50.07
N VAL A 177 -66.69 35.93 -49.05
CA VAL A 177 -66.96 36.10 -47.60
C VAL A 177 -67.04 34.73 -46.92
N LEU A 178 -65.89 34.35 -46.35
CA LEU A 178 -65.62 33.79 -45.03
C LEU A 178 -66.80 33.23 -44.19
N THR A 179 -66.76 31.92 -43.92
CA THR A 179 -67.28 31.31 -42.69
C THR A 179 -66.43 30.09 -42.28
N GLY A 180 -66.30 29.89 -40.96
CA GLY A 180 -66.01 28.59 -40.31
C GLY A 180 -64.53 28.31 -39.97
N GLN A 181 -64.08 28.46 -38.72
CA GLN A 181 -64.17 27.55 -37.56
C GLN A 181 -62.99 26.56 -37.43
N GLN A 182 -62.27 26.74 -36.30
CA GLN A 182 -61.55 25.77 -35.46
C GLN A 182 -60.48 24.84 -36.07
N ALA A 183 -59.25 24.97 -35.57
CA ALA A 183 -58.53 23.86 -34.91
C ALA A 183 -57.27 24.37 -34.17
N SER A 184 -57.31 24.24 -32.84
CA SER A 184 -56.22 23.76 -31.97
C SER A 184 -54.78 24.19 -32.23
N HIS A 185 -54.27 25.06 -31.36
CA HIS A 185 -52.84 25.11 -31.04
C HIS A 185 -52.64 25.23 -29.52
N CYS A 186 -52.29 24.09 -28.91
CA CYS A 186 -51.79 24.00 -27.54
C CYS A 186 -50.39 24.62 -27.49
N SER A 187 -50.29 25.80 -26.88
CA SER A 187 -49.01 26.36 -26.45
C SER A 187 -48.79 26.01 -24.98
N VAL A 188 -47.82 25.15 -24.72
CA VAL A 188 -47.36 24.80 -23.37
C VAL A 188 -45.88 25.17 -23.29
N ARG A 189 -45.56 26.11 -22.40
CA ARG A 189 -44.29 26.28 -21.67
C ARG A 189 -44.37 27.57 -20.82
N PRO A 190 -43.61 27.73 -19.73
CA PRO A 190 -42.95 26.74 -18.88
C PRO A 190 -43.36 26.88 -17.40
N THR A 191 -43.48 25.75 -16.70
CA THR A 191 -43.61 25.71 -15.24
C THR A 191 -42.33 26.18 -14.56
N LYS A 192 -42.48 27.15 -13.67
CA LYS A 192 -41.48 27.68 -12.74
C LYS A 192 -41.08 26.57 -11.75
N LEU A 193 -39.94 25.91 -11.96
CA LEU A 193 -39.39 24.98 -10.99
C LEU A 193 -38.85 25.77 -9.79
N SER A 194 -39.49 25.53 -8.65
CA SER A 194 -39.04 25.91 -7.32
C SER A 194 -37.75 25.14 -6.98
N LEU A 195 -36.67 25.88 -6.72
CA LEU A 195 -35.49 25.37 -6.03
C LEU A 195 -35.84 25.24 -4.54
N GLN A 196 -36.30 24.06 -4.13
CA GLN A 196 -36.24 23.64 -2.73
C GLN A 196 -34.87 23.01 -2.49
N GLY A 197 -34.08 23.65 -1.64
CA GLY A 197 -32.83 23.09 -1.12
C GLY A 197 -33.13 21.84 -0.31
N VAL A 198 -32.61 20.70 -0.76
CA VAL A 198 -32.63 19.45 -0.01
C VAL A 198 -31.51 19.52 1.01
N THR A 199 -31.85 19.78 2.26
CA THR A 199 -30.97 19.49 3.39
C THR A 199 -30.99 17.98 3.61
N TYR A 200 -29.82 17.33 3.48
CA TYR A 200 -29.65 15.95 3.90
C TYR A 200 -29.80 15.88 5.42
N THR A 201 -31.01 15.53 5.87
CA THR A 201 -31.25 15.07 7.24
C THR A 201 -30.94 13.58 7.28
N SER A 202 -29.75 13.22 7.77
CA SER A 202 -29.44 11.82 8.08
C SER A 202 -30.20 11.42 9.34
N SER A 203 -31.36 10.78 9.16
CA SER A 203 -32.07 10.07 10.22
C SER A 203 -31.35 8.75 10.52
N SER A 204 -30.71 8.67 11.69
CA SER A 204 -30.35 7.40 12.32
C SER A 204 -31.38 7.05 13.41
N PRO A 205 -31.65 5.75 13.63
CA PRO A 205 -32.76 5.30 14.46
C PRO A 205 -32.48 5.54 15.94
N GLN A 206 -33.52 5.95 16.67
CA GLN A 206 -33.49 6.17 18.10
C GLN A 206 -33.19 4.87 18.86
N GLY A 207 -32.13 4.89 19.65
CA GLY A 207 -31.80 3.82 20.57
C GLY A 207 -30.55 4.14 21.36
N ASN A 208 -30.76 4.68 22.57
CA ASN A 208 -29.79 4.83 23.66
C ASN A 208 -28.90 6.09 23.63
N ARG A 209 -29.12 6.95 24.63
CA ARG A 209 -28.31 8.08 25.16
C ARG A 209 -27.19 8.58 24.24
N ASN A 210 -27.28 9.85 23.83
CA ASN A 210 -26.29 10.58 23.02
C ASN A 210 -24.93 10.70 23.76
N VAL A 211 -24.15 9.61 23.80
CA VAL A 211 -22.82 9.59 24.40
C VAL A 211 -21.84 9.95 23.30
N THR A 212 -21.44 11.22 23.30
CA THR A 212 -20.32 11.69 22.50
C THR A 212 -19.03 11.08 23.05
N PRO A 213 -18.14 10.55 22.19
CA PRO A 213 -16.88 9.95 22.63
C PRO A 213 -15.95 11.00 23.22
N LYS A 214 -15.45 10.72 24.42
CA LYS A 214 -14.54 11.60 25.16
C LYS A 214 -13.23 10.89 25.44
N LEU A 215 -12.14 11.60 25.19
CA LEU A 215 -10.78 11.14 25.45
C LEU A 215 -10.13 12.03 26.50
N LYS A 216 -9.40 11.40 27.43
CA LYS A 216 -8.49 12.06 28.36
C LYS A 216 -7.09 12.07 27.80
N LEU A 217 -6.53 13.25 27.72
CA LEU A 217 -5.15 13.50 27.33
C LEU A 217 -4.32 13.78 28.58
N LYS A 218 -3.12 13.21 28.63
CA LYS A 218 -2.16 13.42 29.72
C LYS A 218 -0.74 13.54 29.20
N TRP A 219 0.00 14.54 29.64
CA TRP A 219 1.40 14.77 29.26
C TRP A 219 2.21 15.25 30.47
N LYS A 220 3.54 15.30 30.33
CA LYS A 220 4.41 15.81 31.40
C LYS A 220 4.44 17.34 31.35
N CYS A 221 4.36 17.99 32.51
CA CYS A 221 4.50 19.43 32.66
C CYS A 221 5.33 19.70 33.91
N LYS A 222 6.36 20.55 33.84
CA LYS A 222 7.09 20.96 35.04
C LYS A 222 6.27 22.00 35.79
N LYS A 223 6.52 22.12 37.11
CA LYS A 223 5.79 23.03 38.00
C LYS A 223 6.00 24.50 37.60
N GLU A 224 7.17 24.80 37.05
CA GLU A 224 7.67 26.11 36.62
C GLU A 224 7.36 26.42 35.15
N ASP A 225 6.75 25.49 34.39
CA ASP A 225 6.37 25.74 33.00
C ASP A 225 5.04 26.51 32.94
N ASP A 226 5.07 27.72 32.41
CA ASP A 226 3.87 28.54 32.16
C ASP A 226 3.10 28.08 30.92
N ASN A 227 3.79 27.47 29.94
CA ASN A 227 3.19 27.00 28.70
C ASN A 227 2.60 25.57 28.79
N ASN A 228 2.27 25.10 30.00
CA ASN A 228 1.62 23.81 30.26
C ASN A 228 2.25 22.63 29.48
N GLY A 229 3.58 22.55 29.40
CA GLY A 229 4.31 21.49 28.69
C GLY A 229 4.21 21.54 27.15
N GLY A 230 3.83 22.69 26.58
CA GLY A 230 3.73 22.93 25.12
C GLY A 230 2.36 22.65 24.51
N TYR A 231 1.38 22.27 25.33
CA TYR A 231 0.04 21.88 24.88
C TYR A 231 -1.01 22.91 25.28
N SER A 232 -1.21 23.90 24.41
CA SER A 232 -2.33 24.85 24.51
C SER A 232 -3.62 24.23 23.98
N ARG A 233 -4.77 24.84 24.31
CA ARG A 233 -6.08 24.40 23.81
C ARG A 233 -6.13 24.42 22.28
N GLU A 234 -5.62 25.47 21.68
CA GLU A 234 -5.61 25.73 20.24
C GLU A 234 -4.66 24.77 19.52
N PHE A 235 -3.54 24.42 20.15
CA PHE A 235 -2.61 23.42 19.63
C PHE A 235 -3.23 22.02 19.66
N LEU A 236 -3.84 21.62 20.78
CA LEU A 236 -4.53 20.33 20.89
C LEU A 236 -5.70 20.23 19.92
N GLN A 237 -6.45 21.31 19.71
CA GLN A 237 -7.52 21.36 18.72
C GLN A 237 -6.97 21.15 17.30
N ARG A 238 -5.92 21.88 16.88
CA ARG A 238 -5.29 21.68 15.57
C ARG A 238 -4.71 20.28 15.40
N LEU A 239 -4.08 19.75 16.45
CA LEU A 239 -3.47 18.43 16.44
C LEU A 239 -4.54 17.33 16.31
N LEU A 240 -5.72 17.48 16.91
CA LEU A 240 -6.70 16.40 16.93
C LEU A 240 -7.76 16.53 15.83
N GLN A 241 -7.96 17.73 15.27
CA GLN A 241 -8.96 17.98 14.23
C GLN A 241 -8.66 17.22 12.92
N LYS A 242 -7.39 16.81 12.70
CA LYS A 242 -7.01 15.95 11.56
C LYS A 242 -7.70 14.58 11.56
N TYR A 243 -8.27 14.14 12.68
CA TYR A 243 -8.98 12.86 12.78
C TYR A 243 -10.50 12.97 12.62
N GLY A 244 -11.04 14.18 12.70
CA GLY A 244 -12.46 14.45 12.56
C GLY A 244 -12.91 15.62 13.44
N ASP A 245 -14.20 15.92 13.36
CA ASP A 245 -14.78 17.08 14.03
C ASP A 245 -14.74 16.96 15.55
N ILE A 246 -14.15 17.97 16.18
CA ILE A 246 -14.07 18.10 17.62
C ILE A 246 -15.20 19.01 18.10
N LEU A 247 -16.00 18.51 19.04
CA LEU A 247 -17.08 19.28 19.67
C LEU A 247 -16.53 20.15 20.80
N ASN A 248 -15.59 19.62 21.61
CA ASN A 248 -15.03 20.37 22.72
C ASN A 248 -13.59 19.95 23.07
N VAL A 249 -12.79 20.92 23.52
CA VAL A 249 -11.45 20.72 24.08
C VAL A 249 -11.34 21.53 25.37
N VAL A 250 -11.15 20.84 26.49
CA VAL A 250 -11.02 21.43 27.82
C VAL A 250 -9.66 21.07 28.42
N VAL A 251 -8.79 22.06 28.59
CA VAL A 251 -7.52 21.91 29.29
C VAL A 251 -7.74 22.20 30.78
N SER A 252 -7.26 21.31 31.64
CA SER A 252 -7.48 21.41 33.09
C SER A 252 -6.62 22.50 33.73
N SER A 253 -7.25 23.55 34.25
CA SER A 253 -6.56 24.62 35.00
C SER A 253 -6.09 24.18 36.39
N LYS A 254 -6.72 23.17 36.99
CA LYS A 254 -6.40 22.65 38.34
C LYS A 254 -5.28 21.60 38.35
N LYS A 255 -5.08 20.90 37.23
CA LYS A 255 -4.08 19.84 37.06
C LYS A 255 -3.36 20.06 35.73
N LYS A 256 -2.21 20.74 35.78
CA LYS A 256 -1.32 20.93 34.63
C LYS A 256 -0.98 19.57 34.01
N GLY A 257 -0.84 19.52 32.68
CA GLY A 257 -0.56 18.27 31.97
C GLY A 257 -1.77 17.37 31.68
N SER A 258 -3.01 17.91 31.69
CA SER A 258 -4.21 17.13 31.38
C SER A 258 -5.26 17.92 30.60
N ALA A 259 -5.91 17.26 29.65
CA ALA A 259 -7.09 17.78 28.94
C ALA A 259 -8.12 16.69 28.69
N VAL A 260 -9.35 17.10 28.38
CA VAL A 260 -10.42 16.24 27.89
C VAL A 260 -10.87 16.78 26.54
N VAL A 261 -11.03 15.88 25.57
CA VAL A 261 -11.49 16.19 24.21
C VAL A 261 -12.70 15.35 23.88
N GLU A 262 -13.70 15.99 23.31
CA GLU A 262 -14.96 15.39 22.89
C GLU A 262 -15.08 15.45 21.36
N PHE A 263 -15.24 14.29 20.73
CA PHE A 263 -15.35 14.18 19.28
C PHE A 263 -16.81 14.00 18.85
N ALA A 264 -17.12 14.43 17.64
CA ALA A 264 -18.43 14.23 17.03
C ALA A 264 -18.71 12.76 16.70
N THR A 265 -17.67 11.95 16.44
CA THR A 265 -17.81 10.54 16.05
C THR A 265 -16.84 9.62 16.78
N VAL A 266 -17.29 8.39 17.10
CA VAL A 266 -16.47 7.37 17.78
C VAL A 266 -15.25 6.98 16.94
N ARG A 267 -15.43 6.92 15.62
CA ARG A 267 -14.36 6.63 14.66
C ARG A 267 -13.24 7.67 14.67
N ALA A 268 -13.58 8.96 14.79
CA ALA A 268 -12.57 10.03 14.91
C ALA A 268 -11.77 9.91 16.23
N ALA A 269 -12.47 9.66 17.34
CA ALA A 269 -11.83 9.43 18.63
C ALA A 269 -10.92 8.19 18.64
N GLU A 270 -11.32 7.12 17.97
CA GLU A 270 -10.52 5.91 17.83
C GLU A 270 -9.22 6.15 17.03
N LEU A 271 -9.31 6.82 15.88
CA LEU A 271 -8.14 7.15 15.08
C LEU A 271 -7.18 8.07 15.83
N ALA A 272 -7.69 9.07 16.54
CA ALA A 272 -6.87 9.94 17.38
C ALA A 272 -6.13 9.15 18.46
N CYS A 273 -6.82 8.24 19.17
CA CYS A 273 -6.22 7.42 20.24
C CYS A 273 -5.13 6.47 19.72
N LYS A 274 -5.28 5.96 18.48
CA LYS A 274 -4.33 5.02 17.87
C LYS A 274 -3.10 5.70 17.30
N ASN A 275 -3.26 6.90 16.72
CA ASN A 275 -2.24 7.50 15.87
C ASN A 275 -1.50 8.70 16.48
N GLU A 276 -2.06 9.36 17.50
CA GLU A 276 -1.41 10.53 18.09
C GLU A 276 -0.51 10.19 19.27
N CYS A 277 0.76 10.58 19.14
CA CYS A 277 1.75 10.53 20.21
C CYS A 277 2.14 11.93 20.75
N GLY A 278 1.64 13.00 20.12
CA GLY A 278 1.90 14.39 20.54
C GLY A 278 3.23 14.95 20.03
N LEU A 279 3.75 15.97 20.73
CA LEU A 279 5.07 16.56 20.52
C LEU A 279 6.17 15.52 20.77
N THR A 280 7.13 15.44 19.85
CA THR A 280 8.26 14.49 19.90
C THR A 280 9.12 14.61 21.17
N GLY A 281 9.23 15.82 21.74
CA GLY A 281 9.96 16.08 22.98
C GLY A 281 9.14 15.87 24.27
N ASN A 282 7.82 15.71 24.17
CA ASN A 282 6.93 15.53 25.32
C ASN A 282 5.68 14.76 24.92
N PRO A 283 5.75 13.43 24.77
CA PRO A 283 4.65 12.67 24.21
C PRO A 283 3.39 12.74 25.10
N LEU A 284 2.23 12.78 24.46
CA LEU A 284 0.93 12.76 25.12
C LEU A 284 0.38 11.33 25.16
N LYS A 285 -0.30 11.00 26.26
CA LYS A 285 -1.02 9.74 26.46
C LYS A 285 -2.52 9.97 26.34
N ILE A 286 -3.18 9.21 25.48
CA ILE A 286 -4.62 9.26 25.24
C ILE A 286 -5.28 8.05 25.91
N VAL A 287 -6.37 8.28 26.63
CA VAL A 287 -7.16 7.24 27.30
C VAL A 287 -8.64 7.53 27.08
N TRP A 288 -9.45 6.51 26.80
CA TRP A 288 -10.89 6.65 26.71
C TRP A 288 -11.51 7.05 28.05
N LEU A 289 -12.43 8.00 28.02
CA LEU A 289 -13.28 8.35 29.16
C LEU A 289 -14.71 7.85 28.96
N GLU A 290 -15.30 8.16 27.81
CA GLU A 290 -16.69 7.82 27.49
C GLU A 290 -16.80 7.51 26.00
N GLY A 291 -17.78 6.69 25.60
CA GLY A 291 -18.03 6.34 24.20
C GLY A 291 -16.97 5.43 23.56
N GLN A 292 -16.25 4.63 24.36
CA GLN A 292 -15.35 3.60 23.85
C GLN A 292 -16.15 2.57 23.03
N PRO A 293 -15.70 2.18 21.84
CA PRO A 293 -16.40 1.15 21.05
C PRO A 293 -16.45 -0.16 21.84
N GLU A 294 -17.66 -0.66 22.07
CA GLU A 294 -17.91 -1.89 22.82
C GLU A 294 -17.38 -3.08 22.02
N ALA A 295 -16.25 -3.62 22.45
CA ALA A 295 -15.71 -4.86 21.91
C ALA A 295 -16.56 -6.02 22.44
N ALA A 296 -17.20 -6.77 21.54
CA ALA A 296 -17.89 -8.01 21.89
C ALA A 296 -16.92 -8.94 22.63
N ALA A 297 -17.15 -9.15 23.93
CA ALA A 297 -16.32 -9.98 24.78
C ALA A 297 -16.76 -11.45 24.71
N PRO A 298 -15.84 -12.42 24.87
CA PRO A 298 -16.15 -13.68 25.51
C PRO A 298 -15.79 -13.62 27.00
N THR A 299 -16.64 -14.30 27.77
CA THR A 299 -16.78 -14.33 29.23
C THR A 299 -15.70 -15.16 29.93
N MET A 300 -15.47 -14.81 31.22
CA MET A 300 -15.00 -15.64 32.36
C MET A 300 -13.53 -15.53 32.85
N ALA A 301 -13.40 -14.80 33.96
CA ALA A 301 -12.88 -15.20 35.29
C ALA A 301 -11.36 -15.37 35.59
N ASN A 302 -10.91 -14.53 36.55
CA ASN A 302 -9.93 -14.71 37.66
C ASN A 302 -8.56 -15.37 37.37
N HIS A 303 -7.39 -14.83 37.75
CA HIS A 303 -6.93 -14.54 39.13
C HIS A 303 -5.55 -13.82 39.12
N ASN A 304 -5.14 -13.29 40.28
CA ASN A 304 -3.87 -12.62 40.58
C ASN A 304 -2.60 -13.47 40.36
N THR A 305 -1.47 -12.77 40.10
CA THR A 305 -0.11 -12.98 40.68
C THR A 305 1.05 -13.12 39.68
N ALA A 306 2.00 -12.18 39.83
CA ALA A 306 3.45 -12.23 39.61
C ALA A 306 4.05 -12.63 38.25
N GLY A 307 4.68 -11.63 37.64
CA GLY A 307 6.07 -11.69 37.15
C GLY A 307 6.46 -12.84 36.22
N LYS A 308 6.54 -12.55 34.92
CA LYS A 308 7.61 -13.00 34.02
C LYS A 308 7.54 -12.23 32.71
N PHE A 309 8.69 -11.72 32.30
CA PHE A 309 8.91 -11.02 31.03
C PHE A 309 8.82 -12.06 29.90
N THR A 310 7.78 -12.00 29.08
CA THR A 310 7.68 -12.73 27.81
C THR A 310 7.82 -11.72 26.66
N PRO A 311 8.65 -11.98 25.64
CA PRO A 311 8.71 -11.12 24.47
C PRO A 311 7.35 -11.19 23.78
N LEU A 312 6.70 -10.03 23.65
CA LEU A 312 5.39 -9.91 23.04
C LEU A 312 5.45 -10.45 21.60
N GLN A 313 4.90 -11.65 21.37
CA GLN A 313 4.45 -12.02 20.05
C GLN A 313 3.36 -11.02 19.67
N TYR A 314 3.70 -10.13 18.73
CA TYR A 314 2.77 -9.19 18.14
C TYR A 314 1.73 -10.01 17.35
N SER A 315 0.54 -10.16 17.91
CA SER A 315 -0.58 -10.82 17.23
C SER A 315 -1.05 -9.92 16.09
N LEU A 316 -0.60 -10.22 14.88
CA LEU A 316 -0.99 -9.56 13.63
C LEU A 316 -2.43 -9.96 13.29
N SER A 317 -3.39 -9.29 13.92
CA SER A 317 -4.82 -9.63 13.80
C SER A 317 -5.52 -8.92 12.64
N SER A 318 -4.81 -8.07 11.87
CA SER A 318 -5.38 -7.31 10.75
C SER A 318 -4.38 -7.21 9.60
N GLU A 319 -4.87 -7.49 8.38
CA GLU A 319 -4.15 -7.41 7.11
C GLU A 319 -3.50 -6.03 6.89
N ARG A 320 -4.19 -4.95 7.31
CA ARG A 320 -3.67 -3.57 7.25
C ARG A 320 -2.46 -3.31 8.13
N ASP A 321 -2.35 -4.01 9.27
CA ASP A 321 -1.20 -3.86 10.17
C ASP A 321 0.03 -4.58 9.59
N TYR A 322 -0.19 -5.67 8.84
CA TYR A 322 0.86 -6.36 8.12
C TYR A 322 1.36 -5.54 6.93
N GLU A 323 0.45 -4.98 6.14
CA GLU A 323 0.79 -4.07 5.03
C GLU A 323 1.58 -2.85 5.52
N SER A 324 1.12 -2.21 6.60
CA SER A 324 1.80 -1.05 7.18
C SER A 324 3.21 -1.39 7.68
N LEU A 325 3.39 -2.56 8.31
CA LEU A 325 4.68 -3.04 8.78
C LEU A 325 5.62 -3.41 7.62
N VAL A 326 5.09 -4.04 6.57
CA VAL A 326 5.84 -4.39 5.37
C VAL A 326 6.28 -3.12 4.63
N LEU A 327 5.40 -2.13 4.48
CA LEU A 327 5.71 -0.83 3.88
C LEU A 327 6.77 -0.06 4.68
N MET A 328 6.68 -0.07 6.01
CA MET A 328 7.71 0.51 6.89
C MET A 328 9.07 -0.17 6.69
N ARG A 329 9.10 -1.51 6.62
CA ARG A 329 10.34 -2.27 6.40
C ARG A 329 10.92 -2.07 5.00
N MET A 330 10.08 -1.99 3.97
CA MET A 330 10.47 -1.64 2.60
C MET A 330 11.10 -0.25 2.54
N ARG A 331 10.50 0.74 3.22
CA ARG A 331 11.04 2.10 3.32
C ARG A 331 12.43 2.13 3.99
N GLN A 332 12.57 1.44 5.12
CA GLN A 332 13.86 1.32 5.82
C GLN A 332 14.93 0.59 4.98
N ALA A 333 14.53 -0.42 4.21
CA ALA A 333 15.43 -1.12 3.30
C ALA A 333 15.91 -0.23 2.14
N ALA A 334 15.01 0.57 1.56
CA ALA A 334 15.35 1.53 0.52
C ALA A 334 16.27 2.65 1.03
N GLU A 335 16.04 3.17 2.25
CA GLU A 335 16.96 4.13 2.87
C GLU A 335 18.35 3.55 3.11
N ARG A 336 18.43 2.30 3.57
CA ARG A 336 19.73 1.59 3.73
C ARG A 336 20.45 1.42 2.40
N GLN A 337 19.74 1.09 1.33
CA GLN A 337 20.33 0.96 0.00
C GLN A 337 20.91 2.30 -0.50
N ARG A 338 20.18 3.41 -0.32
CA ARG A 338 20.68 4.75 -0.67
C ARG A 338 21.94 5.12 0.09
N LEU A 339 22.02 4.81 1.39
CA LEU A 339 23.22 5.04 2.19
C LEU A 339 24.41 4.21 1.71
N ILE A 340 24.19 2.94 1.34
CA ILE A 340 25.23 2.07 0.80
C ILE A 340 25.73 2.60 -0.55
N GLU A 341 24.82 2.99 -1.44
CA GLU A 341 25.16 3.55 -2.75
C GLU A 341 25.91 4.87 -2.62
N GLN A 342 25.55 5.71 -1.64
CA GLN A 342 26.28 6.94 -1.35
C GLN A 342 27.70 6.65 -0.87
N MET A 343 27.89 5.72 0.07
CA MET A 343 29.22 5.33 0.55
C MET A 343 30.07 4.74 -0.58
N GLN A 344 29.49 3.89 -1.44
CA GLN A 344 30.22 3.32 -2.57
C GLN A 344 30.67 4.39 -3.57
N ARG A 345 29.85 5.41 -3.80
CA ARG A 345 30.21 6.53 -4.68
C ARG A 345 31.32 7.39 -4.08
N GLU A 346 31.28 7.64 -2.77
CA GLU A 346 32.32 8.37 -2.06
C GLU A 346 33.66 7.59 -2.09
N ASP A 347 33.63 6.27 -1.86
CA ASP A 347 34.81 5.40 -1.99
C ASP A 347 35.35 5.39 -3.43
N GLU A 348 34.48 5.32 -4.45
CA GLU A 348 34.89 5.40 -5.87
C GLU A 348 35.53 6.75 -6.21
N GLU A 349 34.97 7.87 -5.73
CA GLU A 349 35.55 9.21 -5.94
C GLU A 349 36.90 9.40 -5.22
N GLU A 350 37.11 8.76 -4.07
CA GLU A 350 38.41 8.74 -3.39
C GLU A 350 39.46 7.93 -4.15
N THR A 351 39.08 6.77 -4.71
CA THR A 351 40.01 5.92 -5.50
C THR A 351 40.44 6.53 -6.84
N VAL A 352 39.66 7.45 -7.42
CA VAL A 352 40.00 8.16 -8.67
C VAL A 352 40.88 9.39 -8.41
N LYS A 353 40.92 9.89 -7.17
CA LYS A 353 41.76 11.02 -6.75
C LYS A 353 43.14 10.62 -6.22
N THR A 354 43.36 9.32 -5.97
CA THR A 354 44.68 8.75 -5.62
C THR A 354 45.34 8.13 -6.83
#